data_AF-A0A9D3XPM0-F1
#
_entry.id   AF-A0A9D3XPM0-F1
#
_cell.length_a   1.000
_cell.length_b   1.000
_cell.length_c   1.000
_cell.angle_alpha   90.00
_cell.angle_beta   90.00
_cell.angle_gamma   90.00
#
_symmetry.space_group_name_H-M   'P 1'
#
loop_
_entity.id
_entity.type
_entity.pdbx_description
1 polymer ?
#
loop_
_entity_poly.entity_id
_entity_poly.type
_entity_poly.pdbx_seq_one_letter_code
_entity_poly.pdbx_strand_id
1 'polypeptide(L)'
;MIEEWVKSVKAGIWALRGPEEDHVDFVEKHLKSEARSTVKFTATADKIDVEKRFQPLVEVYGDSVPVRTSLKEFCEQTQNPGGPIHACVYNLQERMSRVELQDPERIPDTDMILKEQLVLGL
;
A
#
# COMPACT_ATOMS: atom_id res chain seq x y z
N MET A 1 0.20 -5.82 -4.06
CA MET A 1 -0.91 -4.86 -3.87
C MET A 1 -0.75 -3.66 -4.81
N ILE A 2 -1.76 -2.82 -5.03
CA ILE A 2 -1.62 -1.68 -5.95
C ILE A 2 -0.54 -0.70 -5.47
N GLU A 3 -0.37 -0.56 -4.16
CA GLU A 3 0.61 0.29 -3.51
C GLU A 3 2.04 -0.16 -3.79
N GLU A 4 2.30 -1.47 -3.80
CA GLU A 4 3.60 -2.04 -4.19
C GLU A 4 3.88 -1.85 -5.67
N TRP A 5 2.86 -1.99 -6.50
CA TRP A 5 2.97 -1.72 -7.93
C TRP A 5 3.28 -0.23 -8.19
N VAL A 6 2.57 0.69 -7.53
CA VAL A 6 2.84 2.14 -7.61
C VAL A 6 4.26 2.45 -7.16
N LYS A 7 4.73 1.88 -6.03
CA LYS A 7 6.13 2.04 -5.57
C LYS A 7 7.13 1.55 -6.62
N SER A 8 6.90 0.39 -7.22
CA SER A 8 7.75 -0.17 -8.26
C SER A 8 7.82 0.71 -9.51
N VAL A 9 6.67 1.22 -9.97
CA VAL A 9 6.61 2.11 -11.14
C VAL A 9 7.25 3.48 -10.84
N LYS A 10 7.06 4.05 -9.65
CA LYS A 10 7.75 5.27 -9.22
C LYS A 10 9.27 5.12 -9.20
N ALA A 11 9.78 3.97 -8.75
CA ALA A 11 11.22 3.68 -8.82
C ALA A 11 11.72 3.60 -10.27
N GLY A 12 10.92 3.03 -11.18
CA GLY A 12 11.22 3.00 -12.62
C GLY A 12 11.25 4.39 -13.26
N ILE A 13 10.28 5.26 -12.90
CA ILE A 13 10.25 6.67 -13.33
C ILE A 13 11.50 7.42 -12.85
N TRP A 14 11.86 7.27 -11.58
CA TRP A 14 13.05 7.90 -11.01
C TRP A 14 14.33 7.49 -11.76
N ALA A 15 14.42 6.23 -12.19
CA ALA A 15 15.53 5.73 -12.98
C ALA A 15 15.55 6.26 -14.43
N LEU A 16 14.39 6.57 -15.01
CA LEU A 16 14.24 7.01 -16.40
C LEU A 16 14.87 8.40 -16.66
N ARG A 17 14.95 9.26 -15.63
CA ARG A 17 15.49 10.63 -15.69
C ARG A 17 15.05 11.38 -16.96
N GLY A 18 13.75 11.67 -17.08
CA GLY A 18 13.17 12.35 -18.25
C GLY A 18 12.20 13.48 -17.89
N PRO A 19 11.65 14.18 -18.90
CA PRO A 19 10.54 15.11 -18.73
C PRO A 19 9.27 14.39 -18.25
N GLU A 20 8.37 15.12 -17.62
CA GLU A 20 7.17 14.59 -16.96
C GLU A 20 6.22 13.86 -17.93
N GLU A 21 6.19 14.31 -19.19
CA GLU A 21 5.44 13.67 -20.28
C GLU A 21 5.88 12.22 -20.55
N ASP A 22 7.19 11.96 -20.54
CA ASP A 22 7.75 10.62 -20.71
C ASP A 22 7.40 9.71 -19.53
N HIS A 23 7.23 10.27 -18.34
CA HIS A 23 6.82 9.54 -17.15
C HIS A 23 5.35 9.11 -17.23
N VAL A 24 4.46 9.97 -17.73
CA VAL A 24 3.05 9.60 -17.96
C VAL A 24 2.94 8.49 -18.99
N ASP A 25 3.64 8.62 -20.11
CA ASP A 25 3.69 7.58 -21.16
C ASP A 25 4.23 6.26 -20.62
N PHE A 26 5.23 6.31 -19.74
CA PHE A 26 5.78 5.14 -19.05
C PHE A 26 4.72 4.45 -18.18
N VAL A 27 3.96 5.21 -17.39
CA VAL A 27 2.88 4.68 -16.55
C VAL A 27 1.78 4.07 -17.41
N GLU A 28 1.30 4.77 -18.44
CA GLU A 28 0.23 4.27 -19.31
C GLU A 28 0.60 2.96 -20.03
N LYS A 29 1.88 2.79 -20.39
CA LYS A 29 2.40 1.52 -20.98
C LYS A 29 2.38 0.35 -19.99
N HIS A 30 2.52 0.62 -18.70
CA HIS A 30 2.49 -0.41 -17.65
C HIS A 30 1.07 -0.76 -17.19
N LEU A 31 0.07 0.05 -17.53
CA LEU A 31 -1.34 -0.25 -17.28
C LEU A 31 -1.89 -1.26 -18.27
N LYS A 32 -2.43 -2.36 -17.76
CA LYS A 32 -3.09 -3.39 -18.57
C LYS A 32 -4.61 -3.29 -18.45
N SER A 33 -5.29 -3.51 -19.58
CA SER A 33 -6.73 -3.78 -19.64
C SER A 33 -7.58 -2.79 -18.82
N GLU A 34 -8.25 -3.26 -17.77
CA GLU A 34 -9.20 -2.54 -16.93
C GLU A 34 -8.57 -1.33 -16.22
N ALA A 35 -7.33 -1.46 -15.71
CA ALA A 35 -6.63 -0.37 -15.05
C ALA A 35 -6.37 0.82 -16.01
N ARG A 36 -6.14 0.53 -17.29
CA ARG A 36 -5.99 1.56 -18.34
C ARG A 36 -7.31 2.26 -18.62
N SER A 37 -8.42 1.52 -18.65
CA SER A 37 -9.76 2.09 -18.78
C SER A 37 -10.10 3.00 -17.61
N THR A 38 -9.85 2.55 -16.37
CA THR A 38 -10.06 3.33 -15.15
C THR A 38 -9.35 4.68 -15.25
N VAL A 39 -8.03 4.69 -15.47
CA VAL A 39 -7.26 5.94 -15.61
C VAL A 39 -7.76 6.82 -16.76
N LYS A 40 -8.20 6.23 -17.88
CA LYS A 40 -8.72 6.98 -19.03
C LYS A 40 -10.06 7.67 -18.73
N PHE A 41 -10.91 7.07 -17.89
CA PHE A 41 -12.25 7.59 -17.60
C PHE A 41 -12.32 8.44 -16.33
N THR A 42 -11.35 8.32 -15.42
CA THR A 42 -11.37 9.02 -14.12
C THR A 42 -10.28 10.07 -13.96
N ALA A 43 -9.17 10.01 -14.70
CA ALA A 43 -8.14 11.05 -14.62
C ALA A 43 -8.66 12.36 -15.23
N THR A 44 -8.54 13.46 -14.48
CA THR A 44 -8.88 14.81 -14.94
C THR A 44 -7.98 15.25 -16.10
N ALA A 45 -8.44 16.24 -16.88
CA ALA A 45 -7.87 16.66 -18.17
C ALA A 45 -6.38 17.10 -18.17
N ASP A 46 -5.74 17.13 -17.01
CA ASP A 46 -4.36 17.55 -16.83
C ASP A 46 -3.42 16.35 -17.03
N LYS A 47 -3.08 16.12 -18.31
CA LYS A 47 -2.45 14.87 -18.78
C LYS A 47 -0.99 14.69 -18.35
N ILE A 48 -0.36 15.70 -17.78
CA ILE A 48 1.09 15.73 -17.53
C ILE A 48 1.43 15.24 -16.12
N ASP A 49 0.47 15.25 -15.19
CA ASP A 49 0.71 14.88 -13.79
C ASP A 49 0.58 13.36 -13.59
N VAL A 50 1.69 12.72 -13.23
CA VAL A 50 1.79 11.28 -12.95
C VAL A 50 1.01 10.88 -11.69
N GLU A 51 0.97 11.72 -10.65
CA GLU A 51 0.24 11.42 -9.42
C GLU A 51 -1.27 11.35 -9.68
N LYS A 52 -1.79 12.19 -10.59
CA LYS A 52 -3.18 12.12 -11.05
C LYS A 52 -3.52 10.83 -11.81
N ARG A 53 -2.52 10.06 -12.26
CA ARG A 53 -2.72 8.73 -12.87
C ARG A 53 -2.72 7.60 -11.84
N PHE A 54 -1.96 7.74 -10.75
CA PHE A 54 -1.96 6.76 -9.67
C PHE A 54 -3.18 6.90 -8.76
N GLN A 55 -3.65 8.13 -8.50
CA GLN A 55 -4.74 8.39 -7.56
C GLN A 55 -6.00 7.55 -7.86
N PRO A 56 -6.54 7.50 -9.09
CA PRO A 56 -7.73 6.70 -9.34
C PRO A 56 -7.51 5.19 -9.22
N LEU A 57 -6.28 4.72 -9.44
CA LEU A 57 -5.93 3.31 -9.26
C LEU A 57 -5.89 2.93 -7.78
N VAL A 58 -5.36 3.82 -6.94
CA VAL A 58 -5.35 3.64 -5.49
C VAL A 58 -6.78 3.74 -4.94
N GLU A 59 -7.61 4.64 -5.46
CA GLU A 59 -9.01 4.75 -5.02
C GLU A 59 -9.86 3.53 -5.41
N VAL A 60 -9.64 2.94 -6.59
CA VAL A 60 -10.44 1.81 -7.08
C VAL A 60 -9.89 0.45 -6.64
N TYR A 61 -8.57 0.30 -6.57
CA TYR A 61 -7.90 -0.98 -6.34
C TYR A 61 -7.06 -1.03 -5.04
N GLY A 62 -7.00 0.08 -4.29
CA GLY A 62 -6.30 0.16 -3.01
C GLY A 62 -7.02 -0.53 -1.88
N ASP A 63 -6.28 -0.74 -0.79
CA ASP A 63 -6.89 -1.28 0.44
C ASP A 63 -7.87 -0.23 1.02
N SER A 64 -9.16 -0.50 0.87
CA SER A 64 -10.26 0.37 1.33
C SER A 64 -10.55 0.25 2.81
N VAL A 65 -9.86 -0.66 3.52
CA VAL A 65 -10.00 -0.82 4.96
C VAL A 65 -9.47 0.44 5.66
N PRO A 66 -10.30 1.17 6.44
CA PRO A 66 -9.83 2.34 7.16
C PRO A 66 -8.70 2.00 8.13
N VAL A 67 -7.70 2.87 8.26
CA VAL A 67 -6.55 2.73 9.19
C VAL A 67 -6.98 2.31 10.59
N ARG A 68 -8.09 2.86 11.09
CA ARG A 68 -8.65 2.52 12.42
C ARG A 68 -9.07 1.05 12.51
N THR A 69 -9.68 0.52 11.44
CA THR A 69 -10.07 -0.90 11.36
C THR A 69 -8.83 -1.77 11.27
N SER A 70 -7.84 -1.41 10.44
CA SER A 70 -6.55 -2.12 10.34
C SER A 70 -5.83 -2.20 11.69
N LEU A 71 -5.79 -1.09 12.44
CA LEU A 71 -5.23 -1.04 13.80
C LEU A 71 -6.02 -1.91 14.79
N LYS A 72 -7.35 -1.90 14.70
CA LYS A 72 -8.19 -2.75 15.54
C LYS A 72 -7.87 -4.22 15.30
N GLU A 73 -7.82 -4.65 14.04
CA GLU A 73 -7.49 -6.03 13.70
C GLU A 73 -6.07 -6.43 14.10
N PHE A 74 -5.12 -5.49 14.09
CA PHE A 74 -3.79 -5.68 14.65
C PHE A 74 -3.84 -5.94 16.16
N CYS A 75 -4.56 -5.09 16.91
CA CYS A 75 -4.71 -5.25 18.36
C CYS A 75 -5.49 -6.52 18.78
N GLU A 76 -6.38 -7.02 17.92
CA GLU A 76 -7.15 -8.24 18.18
C GLU A 76 -6.40 -9.52 17.78
N GLN A 77 -5.24 -9.39 17.12
CA GLN A 77 -4.44 -10.54 16.70
C GLN A 77 -3.84 -11.26 17.91
N THR A 78 -4.18 -12.54 18.03
CA THR A 78 -3.68 -13.45 19.05
C THR A 78 -3.14 -14.72 18.39
N GLN A 79 -2.30 -15.47 19.11
CA GLN A 79 -1.86 -16.78 18.68
C GLN A 79 -3.04 -17.75 18.75
N ASN A 80 -3.27 -18.49 17.66
CA ASN A 80 -4.24 -19.58 17.67
C ASN A 80 -3.82 -20.64 18.72
N PRO A 81 -4.74 -21.18 19.53
CA PRO A 81 -4.41 -22.22 20.51
C PRO A 81 -3.71 -23.41 19.85
N GLY A 82 -2.48 -23.71 20.29
CA GLY A 82 -1.65 -24.79 19.72
C GLY A 82 -1.06 -24.50 18.35
N GLY A 83 -1.29 -23.32 17.77
CA GLY A 83 -0.66 -22.87 16.53
C GLY A 83 0.79 -22.45 16.73
N PRO A 84 1.60 -22.38 15.67
CA PRO A 84 2.99 -21.96 15.79
C PRO A 84 3.11 -20.44 16.03
N ILE A 85 4.03 -20.05 16.93
CA ILE A 85 4.30 -18.64 17.25
C ILE A 85 4.71 -17.84 16.00
N HIS A 86 5.52 -18.42 15.12
CA HIS A 86 5.98 -17.73 13.90
C HIS A 86 4.82 -17.31 13.00
N ALA A 87 3.73 -18.08 12.93
CA ALA A 87 2.55 -17.68 12.17
C ALA A 87 1.86 -16.44 12.76
N CYS A 88 1.81 -16.34 14.10
CA CYS A 88 1.31 -15.14 14.77
C CYS A 88 2.18 -13.92 14.45
N VAL A 89 3.51 -14.09 14.50
CA VAL A 89 4.47 -13.03 14.16
C VAL A 89 4.30 -12.55 12.72
N TYR A 90 4.19 -13.46 11.75
CA TYR A 90 4.00 -13.08 10.34
C TYR A 90 2.70 -12.32 10.12
N ASN A 91 1.61 -12.75 10.76
CA ASN A 91 0.32 -12.05 10.67
C ASN A 91 0.39 -10.65 11.28
N LEU A 92 1.06 -10.49 12.43
CA LEU A 92 1.27 -9.19 13.06
C LEU A 92 2.09 -8.25 12.16
N GLN A 93 3.17 -8.76 11.56
CA GLN A 93 4.00 -8.00 10.63
C GLN A 93 3.22 -7.55 9.40
N GLU A 94 2.48 -8.46 8.76
CA GLU A 94 1.68 -8.14 7.58
C GLU A 94 0.64 -7.03 7.88
N ARG A 95 -0.08 -7.17 9.00
CA ARG A 95 -1.09 -6.19 9.42
C ARG A 95 -0.47 -4.84 9.73
N MET A 96 0.68 -4.82 10.40
CA MET A 96 1.39 -3.59 10.73
C MET A 96 1.91 -2.89 9.47
N SER A 97 2.46 -3.63 8.50
CA SER A 97 2.90 -3.06 7.22
C SER A 97 1.78 -2.37 6.45
N ARG A 98 0.53 -2.85 6.57
CA ARG A 98 -0.64 -2.17 5.97
C ARG A 98 -0.96 -0.85 6.66
N VAL A 99 -0.85 -0.81 8.00
CA VAL A 99 -1.04 0.43 8.77
C VAL A 99 0.03 1.45 8.42
N GLU A 100 1.31 1.05 8.36
CA GLU A 100 2.41 1.93 7.94
C GLU A 100 2.27 2.45 6.51
N LEU A 101 1.75 1.61 5.61
CA LEU A 101 1.47 1.99 4.22
C LEU A 101 0.40 3.08 4.12
N GLN A 102 -0.64 3.00 4.96
CA GLN A 102 -1.75 3.96 4.93
C GLN A 102 -1.47 5.22 5.76
N ASP A 103 -0.74 5.11 6.86
CA ASP A 103 -0.50 6.20 7.81
C ASP A 103 0.85 6.04 8.55
N PRO A 104 1.97 6.39 7.90
CA PRO A 104 3.32 6.17 8.44
C PRO A 104 3.65 7.04 9.65
N GLU A 105 3.00 8.20 9.84
CA GLU A 105 3.26 9.09 10.99
C GLU A 105 2.59 8.62 12.28
N ARG A 106 1.59 7.72 12.15
CA ARG A 106 0.80 7.24 13.27
C ARG A 106 1.48 6.15 14.10
N ILE A 107 2.52 5.53 13.56
CA ILE A 107 3.30 4.48 14.21
C ILE A 107 4.71 5.04 14.50
N PRO A 108 4.98 5.53 15.72
CA PRO A 108 6.28 6.14 16.03
C PRO A 108 7.41 5.12 16.18
N ASP A 109 7.11 3.88 16.61
CA ASP A 109 8.07 2.77 16.71
C ASP A 109 7.37 1.44 16.44
N THR A 110 7.51 0.96 15.21
CA THR A 110 6.89 -0.27 14.72
C THR A 110 7.41 -1.50 15.43
N ASP A 111 8.72 -1.57 15.66
CA ASP A 111 9.38 -2.71 16.28
C ASP A 111 8.96 -2.88 17.74
N MET A 112 8.84 -1.77 18.47
CA MET A 112 8.34 -1.76 19.84
C MET A 112 6.89 -2.25 19.89
N ILE A 113 6.01 -1.68 19.06
CA ILE A 113 4.57 -2.03 19.07
C ILE A 113 4.35 -3.49 18.64
N LEU A 114 5.12 -4.00 17.67
CA LEU A 114 5.06 -5.41 17.27
C LEU A 114 5.44 -6.34 18.43
N LYS A 115 6.48 -6.00 19.20
CA LYS A 115 6.91 -6.79 20.36
C LYS A 115 5.86 -6.76 21.48
N GLU A 116 5.32 -5.59 21.78
CA GLU A 116 4.27 -5.44 22.80
C GLU A 116 3.02 -6.23 22.42
N GLN A 117 2.55 -6.09 21.18
CA GLN A 117 1.38 -6.82 20.71
C GLN A 117 1.61 -8.33 20.65
N LEU A 118 2.81 -8.78 20.27
CA LEU A 118 3.15 -10.20 20.33
C LEU A 118 3.06 -10.71 21.77
N VAL A 119 3.64 -10.02 22.75
CA VAL A 119 3.58 -10.43 24.16
C VAL A 119 2.13 -10.45 24.69
N LEU A 120 1.28 -9.51 24.28
CA LEU A 120 -0.13 -9.48 24.65
C LEU A 120 -0.97 -10.59 24.00
N GLY A 121 -0.56 -11.04 22.81
CA GLY A 121 -1.30 -11.99 21.99
C GLY A 121 -0.88 -13.45 22.12
N LEU A 122 0.19 -13.75 22.85
CA LEU A 122 0.60 -15.12 23.23
C LEU A 122 -0.27 -15.66 24.36
#